data_AF-A0A3C0E3T4-F1
#
_entry.id   AF-A0A3C0E3T4-F1
#
_cell.length_a   1.000
_cell.length_b   1.000
_cell.length_c   1.000
_cell.angle_alpha   90.00
_cell.angle_beta   90.00
_cell.angle_gamma   90.00
#
_symmetry.space_group_name_H-M   'P 1'
#
loop_
_entity.id
_entity.type
_entity.pdbx_description
1 polymer ?
#
loop_
_entity_poly.entity_id
_entity_poly.type
_entity_poly.pdbx_seq_one_letter_code
_entity_poly.pdbx_strand_id
1 'polypeptide(L)'
;MKQLTLFSLLFAGVVQTFAQQAAVTGPDSRLKLDFQLQDGKPVYSVTYDGKTVLENSPLGFVSNIGDFSRQMSFVGQQADKVEKTYTQDRIKCSTVNYSANKLTVTLENAEKKKLDIVFQLSNNDVAFRYEMPQYGETACMVIEKEATGFDFPSSTTTFLSPQSDPMIGWMRTKPSYEEEYVPDEPVATPSKYG
;
A
#
# COMPACT_ATOMS: atom_id res chain seq x y z
N MET A 1 -45.55 -52.91 -12.52
CA MET A 1 -45.56 -51.44 -12.34
C MET A 1 -45.01 -51.13 -10.96
N LYS A 2 -43.81 -50.55 -10.86
CA LYS A 2 -43.30 -49.77 -9.71
C LYS A 2 -41.96 -49.19 -10.18
N GLN A 3 -41.96 -47.89 -10.48
CA GLN A 3 -40.79 -47.17 -11.00
C GLN A 3 -39.87 -46.82 -9.82
N LEU A 4 -38.58 -47.11 -9.95
CA LEU A 4 -37.55 -46.68 -9.02
C LEU A 4 -36.99 -45.35 -9.54
N THR A 5 -37.35 -44.24 -8.91
CA THR A 5 -36.82 -42.92 -9.24
C THR A 5 -35.52 -42.71 -8.48
N LEU A 6 -34.40 -42.65 -9.21
CA LEU A 6 -33.07 -42.40 -8.66
C LEU A 6 -32.89 -40.88 -8.46
N PHE A 7 -32.83 -40.43 -7.21
CA PHE A 7 -32.60 -39.02 -6.86
C PHE A 7 -31.08 -38.79 -6.74
N SER A 8 -30.45 -38.28 -7.80
CA SER A 8 -29.04 -37.86 -7.75
C SER A 8 -28.93 -36.53 -7.01
N LEU A 9 -28.39 -36.56 -5.80
CA LEU A 9 -28.01 -35.37 -5.03
C LEU A 9 -26.79 -34.72 -5.72
N LEU A 10 -26.98 -33.56 -6.36
CA LEU A 10 -25.88 -32.73 -6.83
C LEU A 10 -25.18 -32.12 -5.60
N PHE A 11 -24.00 -32.64 -5.26
CA PHE A 11 -23.13 -32.06 -4.24
C PHE A 11 -22.41 -30.86 -4.88
N ALA A 12 -22.97 -29.66 -4.74
CA ALA A 12 -22.29 -28.43 -5.12
C ALA A 12 -21.12 -28.21 -4.16
N GLY A 13 -19.92 -28.60 -4.60
CA GLY A 13 -18.68 -28.32 -3.87
C GLY A 13 -18.49 -26.82 -3.72
N VAL A 14 -18.51 -26.34 -2.48
CA VAL A 14 -18.10 -24.98 -2.14
C VAL A 14 -16.61 -24.89 -2.43
N VAL A 15 -16.25 -24.36 -3.60
CA VAL A 15 -14.86 -24.01 -3.90
C VAL A 15 -14.52 -22.85 -2.98
N GLN A 16 -13.81 -23.12 -1.88
CA GLN A 16 -13.24 -22.06 -1.08
C GLN A 16 -12.14 -21.39 -1.93
N THR A 17 -12.48 -20.28 -2.55
CA THR A 17 -11.50 -19.37 -3.13
C THR A 17 -10.71 -18.80 -1.97
N PHE A 18 -9.48 -19.29 -1.77
CA PHE A 18 -8.54 -18.63 -0.89
C PHE A 18 -8.32 -17.23 -1.42
N ALA A 19 -8.73 -16.22 -0.65
CA ALA A 19 -8.38 -14.84 -0.94
C ALA A 19 -6.84 -14.75 -0.97
N GLN A 20 -6.29 -14.15 -2.03
CA GLN A 20 -4.86 -13.92 -2.19
C GLN A 20 -4.43 -12.82 -1.22
N GLN A 21 -4.26 -13.22 0.04
CA GLN A 21 -4.00 -12.35 1.18
C GLN A 21 -2.62 -12.63 1.75
N ALA A 22 -1.96 -11.56 2.18
CA ALA A 22 -0.68 -11.59 2.89
C ALA A 22 -0.78 -10.64 4.09
N ALA A 23 -0.08 -10.94 5.17
CA ALA A 23 -0.11 -10.09 6.36
C ALA A 23 1.25 -10.04 7.02
N VAL A 24 1.53 -8.91 7.67
CA VAL A 24 2.74 -8.68 8.46
C VAL A 24 2.39 -7.85 9.67
N THR A 25 3.03 -8.14 10.81
CA THR A 25 2.89 -7.36 12.04
C THR A 25 4.22 -6.70 12.39
N GLY A 26 4.19 -5.63 13.19
CA GLY A 26 5.37 -5.14 13.87
C GLY A 26 5.95 -6.18 14.86
N PRO A 27 7.18 -5.98 15.37
CA PRO A 27 7.81 -6.91 16.32
C PRO A 27 6.99 -7.16 17.58
N ASP A 28 6.30 -6.16 18.11
CA ASP A 28 5.41 -6.28 19.28
C ASP A 28 3.97 -6.73 18.95
N SER A 29 3.71 -7.01 17.67
CA SER A 29 2.41 -7.46 17.13
C SER A 29 1.23 -6.49 17.26
N ARG A 30 1.46 -5.25 17.71
CA ARG A 30 0.39 -4.25 17.90
C ARG A 30 -0.03 -3.60 16.59
N LEU A 31 0.96 -3.23 15.78
CA LEU A 31 0.77 -2.73 14.42
C LEU A 31 0.67 -3.92 13.45
N LYS A 32 -0.34 -3.94 12.59
CA LYS A 32 -0.56 -4.98 11.59
C LYS A 32 -0.95 -4.38 10.25
N LEU A 33 -0.35 -4.88 9.18
CA LEU A 33 -0.71 -4.60 7.80
C LEU A 33 -1.26 -5.87 7.16
N ASP A 34 -2.40 -5.74 6.50
CA ASP A 34 -3.01 -6.77 5.67
C ASP A 34 -2.96 -6.31 4.20
N PHE A 35 -2.44 -7.14 3.32
CA PHE A 35 -2.41 -6.95 1.87
C PHE A 35 -3.41 -7.90 1.22
N GLN A 36 -4.08 -7.43 0.16
CA GLN A 36 -4.94 -8.26 -0.68
C GLN A 36 -5.09 -7.73 -2.10
N LEU A 37 -5.55 -8.60 -3.01
CA LEU A 37 -6.04 -8.19 -4.32
C LEU A 37 -7.58 -8.09 -4.30
N GLN A 38 -8.12 -6.92 -4.62
CA GLN A 38 -9.55 -6.70 -4.85
C GLN A 38 -9.79 -6.56 -6.35
N ASP A 39 -10.37 -7.60 -6.97
CA ASP A 39 -10.60 -7.65 -8.42
C ASP A 39 -9.34 -7.32 -9.25
N GLY A 40 -8.19 -7.85 -8.81
CA GLY A 40 -6.89 -7.60 -9.42
C GLY A 40 -6.26 -6.23 -9.11
N LYS A 41 -6.85 -5.43 -8.20
CA LYS A 41 -6.23 -4.20 -7.68
C LYS A 41 -5.52 -4.50 -6.36
N PRO A 42 -4.22 -4.22 -6.24
CA PRO A 42 -3.51 -4.37 -4.97
C PRO A 42 -3.96 -3.29 -3.98
N VAL A 43 -4.37 -3.72 -2.80
CA VAL A 43 -4.75 -2.84 -1.69
C VAL A 43 -4.13 -3.32 -0.39
N TYR A 44 -3.99 -2.41 0.58
CA TYR A 44 -3.57 -2.75 1.94
C TYR A 44 -4.44 -2.02 2.97
N SER A 45 -4.53 -2.58 4.17
CA SER A 45 -5.15 -1.93 5.33
C SER A 45 -4.21 -2.02 6.53
N VAL A 46 -4.34 -1.09 7.47
CA VAL A 46 -3.48 -1.04 8.67
C VAL A 46 -4.35 -0.98 9.92
N THR A 47 -4.00 -1.79 10.91
CA THR A 47 -4.60 -1.76 12.25
C THR A 47 -3.52 -1.56 13.31
N TYR A 48 -3.88 -0.92 14.41
CA TYR A 48 -3.05 -0.78 15.60
C TYR A 48 -3.87 -1.13 16.84
N ASP A 49 -3.40 -2.08 17.65
CA ASP A 49 -4.16 -2.65 18.78
C ASP A 49 -5.59 -3.08 18.39
N GLY A 50 -5.73 -3.64 17.18
CA GLY A 50 -7.02 -4.08 16.62
C GLY A 50 -7.95 -2.95 16.15
N LYS A 51 -7.54 -1.68 16.22
CA LYS A 51 -8.29 -0.54 15.69
C LYS A 51 -7.82 -0.19 14.29
N THR A 52 -8.75 0.09 13.38
CA THR A 52 -8.43 0.51 12.00
C THR A 52 -7.75 1.88 12.01
N VAL A 53 -6.58 1.95 11.37
CA VAL A 53 -5.82 3.18 11.11
C VAL A 53 -5.96 3.58 9.65
N LEU A 54 -5.79 2.61 8.74
CA LEU A 54 -6.05 2.76 7.31
C LEU A 54 -7.03 1.69 6.85
N GLU A 55 -8.06 2.10 6.12
CA GLU A 55 -8.95 1.24 5.36
C GLU A 55 -8.25 0.72 4.09
N ASN A 56 -8.97 0.02 3.22
CA ASN A 56 -8.41 -0.58 2.01
C ASN A 56 -7.85 0.50 1.06
N SER A 57 -6.56 0.75 1.21
CA SER A 57 -5.82 1.80 0.54
C SER A 57 -5.16 1.25 -0.73
N PRO A 58 -5.29 1.92 -1.88
CA PRO A 58 -4.77 1.41 -3.15
C PRO A 58 -3.24 1.45 -3.22
N LEU A 59 -2.67 0.48 -3.94
CA LEU A 59 -1.25 0.41 -4.29
C LEU A 59 -1.07 0.36 -5.80
N GLY A 60 0.16 0.57 -6.24
CA GLY A 60 0.59 0.44 -7.63
C GLY A 60 0.74 1.78 -8.34
N PHE A 61 1.11 1.70 -9.61
CA PHE A 61 1.43 2.84 -10.45
C PHE A 61 1.20 2.50 -11.92
N VAL A 62 1.17 3.52 -12.75
CA VAL A 62 1.12 3.44 -14.22
C VAL A 62 2.42 3.99 -14.75
N SER A 63 3.01 3.29 -15.72
CA SER A 63 4.23 3.69 -16.41
C SER A 63 4.08 3.48 -17.91
N ASN A 64 5.00 4.08 -18.67
CA ASN A 64 5.06 3.88 -20.12
C ASN A 64 5.36 2.44 -20.56
N ILE A 65 5.73 1.56 -19.61
CA ILE A 65 6.00 0.14 -19.85
C ILE A 65 4.89 -0.77 -19.31
N GLY A 66 3.82 -0.24 -18.75
CA GLY A 66 2.69 -1.03 -18.27
C GLY A 66 2.00 -0.44 -17.06
N ASP A 67 0.83 -1.00 -16.81
CA ASP A 67 0.00 -0.69 -15.65
C ASP A 67 0.22 -1.74 -14.56
N PHE A 68 0.55 -1.28 -13.36
CA PHE A 68 0.79 -2.09 -12.18
C PHE A 68 -0.20 -1.79 -11.04
N SER A 69 -1.32 -1.11 -11.36
CA SER A 69 -2.38 -0.73 -10.41
C SER A 69 -3.65 -1.59 -10.52
N ARG A 70 -3.77 -2.41 -11.57
CA ARG A 70 -4.96 -3.24 -11.86
C ARG A 70 -4.58 -4.49 -12.62
N GLN A 71 -5.51 -5.46 -12.66
CA GLN A 71 -5.30 -6.76 -13.32
C GLN A 71 -4.02 -7.48 -12.87
N MET A 72 -3.64 -7.25 -11.61
CA MET A 72 -2.53 -7.91 -10.98
C MET A 72 -2.95 -9.30 -10.51
N SER A 73 -2.02 -10.25 -10.59
CA SER A 73 -2.14 -11.59 -10.06
C SER A 73 -1.09 -11.81 -8.97
N PHE A 74 -1.46 -12.44 -7.87
CA PHE A 74 -0.53 -12.79 -6.81
C PHE A 74 0.38 -13.94 -7.25
N VAL A 75 1.70 -13.73 -7.20
CA VAL A 75 2.69 -14.75 -7.56
C VAL A 75 3.22 -15.44 -6.31
N GLY A 76 3.50 -14.67 -5.25
CA GLY A 76 4.07 -15.22 -4.03
C GLY A 76 4.36 -14.16 -2.98
N GLN A 77 4.87 -14.62 -1.84
CA GLN A 77 5.32 -13.76 -0.76
C GLN A 77 6.56 -14.32 -0.08
N GLN A 78 7.34 -13.45 0.54
CA GLN A 78 8.49 -13.79 1.35
C GLN A 78 8.52 -12.94 2.63
N ALA A 79 8.50 -13.61 3.78
CA ALA A 79 8.69 -12.97 5.07
C ALA A 79 10.17 -12.96 5.45
N ASP A 80 10.60 -11.90 6.13
CA ASP A 80 11.97 -11.72 6.62
C ASP A 80 11.98 -10.77 7.83
N LYS A 81 13.14 -10.52 8.42
CA LYS A 81 13.34 -9.55 9.49
C LYS A 81 14.50 -8.62 9.16
N VAL A 82 14.40 -7.38 9.64
CA VAL A 82 15.47 -6.38 9.52
C VAL A 82 15.83 -5.93 10.92
N GLU A 83 17.10 -6.10 11.28
CA GLU A 83 17.68 -5.60 12.53
C GLU A 83 18.96 -4.84 12.20
N LYS A 84 19.05 -3.58 12.62
CA LYS A 84 20.20 -2.72 12.36
C LYS A 84 20.36 -1.69 13.45
N THR A 85 21.59 -1.51 13.93
CA THR A 85 21.97 -0.34 14.72
C THR A 85 22.76 0.62 13.84
N TYR A 86 22.43 1.91 13.88
CA TYR A 86 23.17 2.95 13.14
C TYR A 86 23.23 4.27 13.91
N THR A 87 24.20 5.11 13.57
CA THR A 87 24.39 6.44 14.16
C THR A 87 24.05 7.53 13.15
N GLN A 88 23.48 8.65 13.63
CA GLN A 88 23.16 9.83 12.83
C GLN A 88 23.24 11.10 13.70
N ASP A 89 24.07 12.06 13.33
CA ASP A 89 24.46 13.20 14.18
C ASP A 89 23.56 14.44 14.06
N ARG A 90 22.70 14.48 13.04
CA ARG A 90 21.87 15.66 12.69
C ARG A 90 20.36 15.40 12.81
N ILE A 91 19.97 14.42 13.62
CA ILE A 91 18.56 14.10 13.90
C ILE A 91 18.31 14.02 15.41
N LYS A 92 17.04 13.87 15.79
CA LYS A 92 16.57 13.87 17.18
C LYS A 92 17.18 12.79 18.10
N CYS A 93 17.83 11.76 17.56
CA CYS A 93 18.44 10.66 18.30
C CYS A 93 19.74 10.21 17.60
N SER A 94 20.85 10.19 18.33
CA SER A 94 22.19 9.94 17.75
C SER A 94 22.46 8.48 17.42
N THR A 95 21.84 7.55 18.13
CA THR A 95 21.95 6.11 17.91
C THR A 95 20.55 5.51 17.78
N VAL A 96 20.27 4.86 16.65
CA VAL A 96 18.98 4.23 16.37
C VAL A 96 19.17 2.71 16.31
N ASN A 97 18.36 2.00 17.09
CA ASN A 97 18.22 0.54 17.03
C ASN A 97 16.95 0.22 16.26
N TYR A 98 17.09 -0.07 14.97
CA TYR A 98 15.98 -0.37 14.08
C TYR A 98 15.71 -1.88 14.07
N SER A 99 14.46 -2.26 14.38
CA SER A 99 13.95 -3.62 14.26
C SER A 99 12.60 -3.58 13.59
N ALA A 100 12.43 -4.39 12.55
CA ALA A 100 11.19 -4.47 11.79
C ALA A 100 11.00 -5.88 11.22
N ASN A 101 9.74 -6.30 11.10
CA ASN A 101 9.39 -7.45 10.26
C ASN A 101 9.19 -6.97 8.82
N LYS A 102 9.66 -7.76 7.86
CA LYS A 102 9.61 -7.47 6.43
C LYS A 102 8.70 -8.47 5.72
N LEU A 103 7.90 -7.99 4.79
CA LEU A 103 7.10 -8.80 3.88
C LEU A 103 7.29 -8.29 2.46
N THR A 104 7.80 -9.15 1.58
CA THR A 104 7.80 -8.91 0.14
C THR A 104 6.62 -9.65 -0.47
N VAL A 105 5.75 -8.95 -1.18
CA VAL A 105 4.67 -9.52 -1.99
C VAL A 105 5.06 -9.39 -3.46
N THR A 106 5.13 -10.51 -4.17
CA THR A 106 5.40 -10.54 -5.62
C THR A 106 4.08 -10.65 -6.36
N LEU A 107 3.84 -9.71 -7.26
CA LEU A 107 2.71 -9.67 -8.17
C LEU A 107 3.18 -9.79 -9.62
N GLU A 108 2.27 -10.12 -10.53
CA GLU A 108 2.47 -10.00 -11.97
C GLU A 108 1.27 -9.33 -12.63
N ASN A 109 1.50 -8.48 -13.62
CA ASN A 109 0.42 -7.91 -14.43
C ASN A 109 0.00 -8.85 -15.59
N ALA A 110 -1.01 -8.44 -16.36
CA ALA A 110 -1.50 -9.21 -17.51
C ALA A 110 -0.42 -9.48 -18.58
N GLU A 111 0.59 -8.62 -18.68
CA GLU A 111 1.75 -8.77 -19.59
C GLU A 111 2.89 -9.62 -19.00
N LYS A 112 2.67 -10.29 -17.86
CA LYS A 112 3.66 -11.12 -17.15
C LYS A 112 4.88 -10.33 -16.65
N LYS A 113 4.75 -9.02 -16.46
CA LYS A 113 5.75 -8.18 -15.80
C LYS A 113 5.56 -8.27 -14.28
N LYS A 114 6.60 -8.71 -13.58
CA LYS A 114 6.59 -8.86 -12.12
C LYS A 114 6.80 -7.54 -11.40
N LEU A 115 6.15 -7.36 -10.26
CA LEU A 115 6.35 -6.24 -9.35
C LEU A 115 6.44 -6.79 -7.92
N ASP A 116 7.48 -6.40 -7.20
CA ASP A 116 7.57 -6.65 -5.77
C ASP A 116 7.09 -5.42 -4.99
N ILE A 117 6.26 -5.65 -3.98
CA ILE A 117 5.89 -4.65 -2.98
C ILE A 117 6.51 -5.08 -1.66
N VAL A 118 7.44 -4.28 -1.15
CA VAL A 118 8.19 -4.60 0.08
C VAL A 118 7.68 -3.74 1.22
N PHE A 119 7.07 -4.36 2.22
CA PHE A 119 6.63 -3.75 3.46
C PHE A 119 7.65 -4.00 4.57
N GLN A 120 7.89 -3.01 5.41
CA GLN A 120 8.62 -3.12 6.68
C GLN A 120 7.80 -2.48 7.79
N LEU A 121 7.53 -3.24 8.84
CA LEU A 121 6.79 -2.77 10.01
C LEU A 121 7.69 -2.78 11.23
N SER A 122 7.96 -1.59 11.77
CA SER A 122 8.47 -1.44 13.13
C SER A 122 7.31 -1.58 14.13
N ASN A 123 7.53 -1.30 15.41
CA ASN A 123 6.43 -1.28 16.39
C ASN A 123 5.37 -0.21 16.08
N ASN A 124 5.73 0.91 15.44
CA ASN A 124 4.82 2.04 15.23
C ASN A 124 4.85 2.64 13.83
N ASP A 125 5.69 2.11 12.93
CA ASP A 125 5.89 2.66 11.59
C ASP A 125 5.62 1.59 10.53
N VAL A 126 4.96 1.98 9.46
CA VAL A 126 4.87 1.22 8.21
C VAL A 126 5.69 1.95 7.16
N ALA A 127 6.65 1.26 6.55
CA ALA A 127 7.33 1.73 5.34
C ALA A 127 7.11 0.72 4.23
N PHE A 128 6.85 1.19 3.00
CA PHE A 128 6.80 0.31 1.84
C PHE A 128 7.39 0.94 0.59
N ARG A 129 7.77 0.10 -0.36
CA ARG A 129 8.27 0.52 -1.68
C ARG A 129 7.95 -0.51 -2.75
N TYR A 130 8.02 -0.04 -3.99
CA TYR A 130 7.94 -0.86 -5.20
C TYR A 130 9.35 -1.25 -5.65
N GLU A 131 9.57 -2.53 -5.93
CA GLU A 131 10.80 -3.06 -6.52
C GLU A 131 10.46 -3.73 -7.85
N MET A 132 11.12 -3.29 -8.92
CA MET A 132 10.87 -3.79 -10.26
C MET A 132 12.14 -4.42 -10.81
N PRO A 133 12.08 -5.67 -11.28
CA PRO A 133 13.20 -6.25 -12.00
C PRO A 133 13.32 -5.61 -13.38
N GLN A 134 14.46 -5.82 -14.03
CA GLN A 134 14.58 -5.54 -15.46
C GLN A 134 13.65 -6.44 -16.27
N TYR A 135 12.85 -5.87 -17.18
CA TYR A 135 11.94 -6.61 -18.06
C TYR A 135 12.54 -6.78 -19.46
N GLY A 136 13.16 -7.94 -19.72
CA GLY A 136 13.90 -8.17 -20.96
C GLY A 136 15.05 -7.16 -21.12
N GLU A 137 15.08 -6.43 -22.23
CA GLU A 137 16.09 -5.39 -22.50
C GLU A 137 15.71 -4.00 -21.93
N THR A 138 14.59 -3.88 -21.21
CA THR A 138 14.08 -2.58 -20.70
C THR A 138 14.88 -2.11 -19.49
N ALA A 139 15.79 -1.15 -19.69
CA ALA A 139 16.65 -0.59 -18.63
C ALA A 139 16.17 0.76 -18.03
N CYS A 140 15.07 1.31 -18.53
CA CYS A 140 14.50 2.59 -18.08
C CYS A 140 12.97 2.57 -18.20
N MET A 141 12.29 3.28 -17.30
CA MET A 141 10.85 3.51 -17.36
C MET A 141 10.50 4.92 -16.89
N VAL A 142 9.40 5.45 -17.38
CA VAL A 142 8.81 6.71 -16.94
C VAL A 142 7.55 6.38 -16.15
N ILE A 143 7.53 6.75 -14.87
CA ILE A 143 6.33 6.68 -14.04
C ILE A 143 5.42 7.84 -14.42
N GLU A 144 4.22 7.52 -14.89
CA GLU A 144 3.23 8.51 -15.34
C GLU A 144 2.34 8.94 -14.18
N LYS A 145 1.99 7.99 -13.31
CA LYS A 145 1.13 8.22 -12.15
C LYS A 145 1.32 7.14 -11.10
N GLU A 146 1.28 7.52 -9.83
CA GLU A 146 1.04 6.57 -8.75
C GLU A 146 -0.46 6.46 -8.42
N ALA A 147 -0.91 5.23 -8.20
CA ALA A 147 -2.23 4.92 -7.65
C ALA A 147 -2.20 4.77 -6.13
N THR A 148 -1.00 4.78 -5.52
CA THR A 148 -0.77 4.75 -4.07
C THR A 148 -1.69 5.73 -3.35
N GLY A 149 -2.46 5.23 -2.38
CA GLY A 149 -3.38 6.03 -1.59
C GLY A 149 -3.36 5.66 -0.12
N PHE A 150 -4.07 6.46 0.68
CA PHE A 150 -4.23 6.30 2.11
C PHE A 150 -5.70 6.59 2.43
N ASP A 151 -6.48 5.54 2.62
CA ASP A 151 -7.91 5.64 2.94
C ASP A 151 -8.10 5.57 4.45
N PHE A 152 -8.80 6.57 5.01
CA PHE A 152 -8.92 6.76 6.45
C PHE A 152 -10.35 6.49 6.90
N PRO A 153 -10.56 5.97 8.14
CA PRO A 153 -11.89 5.89 8.71
C PRO A 153 -12.62 7.24 8.66
N SER A 154 -13.92 7.21 8.36
CA SER A 154 -14.74 8.42 8.16
C SER A 154 -14.72 9.45 9.31
N SER A 155 -14.39 9.05 10.53
CA SER A 155 -14.26 9.94 11.69
C SER A 155 -12.91 10.67 11.80
N THR A 156 -12.00 10.44 10.86
CA THR A 156 -10.63 10.98 10.90
C THR A 156 -10.65 12.49 10.61
N THR A 157 -9.89 13.24 11.41
CA THR A 157 -9.57 14.65 11.18
C THR A 157 -8.11 14.81 10.73
N THR A 158 -7.78 15.97 10.19
CA THR A 158 -6.48 16.23 9.57
C THR A 158 -5.80 17.49 10.09
N PHE A 159 -4.50 17.55 9.90
CA PHE A 159 -3.65 18.72 10.16
C PHE A 159 -2.80 18.96 8.92
N LEU A 160 -3.39 19.56 7.88
CA LEU A 160 -2.76 19.69 6.55
C LEU A 160 -2.44 21.14 6.23
N SER A 161 -1.36 21.31 5.46
CA SER A 161 -1.01 22.53 4.76
C SER A 161 -1.21 22.29 3.27
N PRO A 162 -1.95 23.14 2.54
CA PRO A 162 -2.23 22.91 1.13
C PRO A 162 -0.97 23.12 0.28
N GLN A 163 -0.93 22.48 -0.89
CA GLN A 163 0.04 22.81 -1.94
C GLN A 163 -0.44 24.05 -2.69
N SER A 164 0.42 25.04 -2.89
CA SER A 164 0.05 26.26 -3.61
C SER A 164 0.07 26.08 -5.12
N ASP A 165 -0.61 26.99 -5.83
CA ASP A 165 -0.43 27.14 -7.27
C ASP A 165 1.04 27.43 -7.64
N PRO A 166 1.48 27.04 -8.84
CA PRO A 166 2.80 27.39 -9.34
C PRO A 166 2.84 28.84 -9.85
N MET A 167 4.03 29.43 -9.80
CA MET A 167 4.34 30.73 -10.39
C MET A 167 3.58 31.92 -9.78
N ILE A 168 3.15 31.79 -8.53
CA ILE A 168 2.57 32.87 -7.71
C ILE A 168 3.55 33.28 -6.58
N GLY A 169 3.08 34.12 -5.65
CA GLY A 169 3.90 34.59 -4.52
C GLY A 169 4.97 35.59 -4.93
N TRP A 170 5.91 35.86 -4.02
CA TRP A 170 7.00 36.81 -4.26
C TRP A 170 7.82 36.38 -5.47
N MET A 171 7.88 37.22 -6.50
CA MET A 171 8.67 36.96 -7.72
C MET A 171 8.41 35.59 -8.37
N ARG A 172 7.16 35.09 -8.31
CA ARG A 172 6.74 33.80 -8.91
C ARG A 172 7.50 32.58 -8.38
N THR A 173 7.89 32.61 -7.10
CA THR A 173 8.70 31.57 -6.46
C THR A 173 7.90 30.41 -5.88
N LYS A 174 6.57 30.52 -5.76
CA LYS A 174 5.73 29.41 -5.31
C LYS A 174 5.63 28.31 -6.39
N PRO A 175 5.53 27.02 -6.00
CA PRO A 175 5.31 26.52 -4.64
C PRO A 175 6.57 26.53 -3.77
N SER A 176 6.44 26.99 -2.52
CA SER A 176 7.58 27.18 -1.59
C SER A 176 7.45 26.43 -0.26
N TYR A 177 6.41 25.59 -0.08
CA TYR A 177 6.12 24.88 1.18
C TYR A 177 5.88 25.81 2.38
N GLU A 178 5.27 26.98 2.14
CA GLU A 178 5.02 28.03 3.14
C GLU A 178 3.52 28.38 3.23
N GLU A 179 2.65 27.36 3.24
CA GLU A 179 1.23 27.56 3.52
C GLU A 179 0.92 27.26 5.00
N GLU A 180 -0.22 27.76 5.47
CA GLU A 180 -0.68 27.58 6.84
C GLU A 180 -1.35 26.21 7.04
N TYR A 181 -1.38 25.73 8.28
CA TYR A 181 -2.10 24.51 8.65
C TYR A 181 -3.54 24.81 9.05
N VAL A 182 -4.44 23.88 8.74
CA VAL A 182 -5.81 23.85 9.30
C VAL A 182 -5.91 22.67 10.27
N PRO A 183 -6.15 22.91 11.57
CA PRO A 183 -6.28 21.84 12.56
C PRO A 183 -7.67 21.21 12.54
N ASP A 184 -7.71 19.90 12.78
CA ASP A 184 -8.92 19.07 12.92
C ASP A 184 -9.94 19.17 11.77
N GLU A 185 -9.47 19.41 10.55
CA GLU A 185 -10.33 19.50 9.37
C GLU A 185 -10.75 18.10 8.88
N PRO A 186 -12.02 17.86 8.49
CA PRO A 186 -12.42 16.58 7.92
C PRO A 186 -11.60 16.21 6.67
N VAL A 187 -11.20 14.93 6.56
CA VAL A 187 -10.33 14.43 5.45
C VAL A 187 -10.85 14.78 4.05
N ALA A 188 -12.16 14.75 3.85
CA ALA A 188 -12.78 14.99 2.54
C ALA A 188 -12.86 16.49 2.15
N THR A 189 -12.30 17.39 2.95
CA THR A 189 -12.33 18.82 2.65
C THR A 189 -11.40 19.12 1.47
N PRO A 190 -11.89 19.79 0.40
CA PRO A 190 -11.05 20.14 -0.74
C PRO A 190 -9.86 21.03 -0.34
N SER A 191 -8.70 20.79 -0.95
CA SER A 191 -7.51 21.63 -0.76
C SER A 191 -7.80 23.08 -1.21
N LYS A 192 -7.22 24.05 -0.50
CA LYS A 192 -7.42 25.48 -0.75
C LYS A 192 -7.13 25.91 -2.20
N TYR A 193 -6.17 25.27 -2.86
CA TYR A 193 -5.74 25.60 -4.23
C TYR A 193 -6.14 24.52 -5.27
N GLY A 194 -7.03 23.60 -4.92
CA GLY A 194 -7.46 22.49 -5.78
C GLY A 194 -7.03 21.14 -5.24
#